data_AF-A0A9Y1ZBH0-F1
#
_entry.id   AF-A0A9Y1ZBH0-F1
#
_cell.length_a   1.000
_cell.length_b   1.000
_cell.length_c   1.000
_cell.angle_alpha   90.00
_cell.angle_beta   90.00
_cell.angle_gamma   90.00
#
_symmetry.space_group_name_H-M   'P 1'
#
loop_
_entity.id
_entity.type
_entity.pdbx_description
1 polymer ?
#
loop_
_entity_poly.entity_id
_entity_poly.type
_entity_poly.pdbx_seq_one_letter_code
_entity_poly.pdbx_strand_id
1 'polypeptide(L)'
;MVDVINFVFTWLQEWSEVVAGLGSIVLTAGLVYLYSRQTSIQEEQQDLLRRDLNREVRMGHTETLRKRIRAWHGDMDEIGVKEGGAWFTDETNLPKVTGVDVESAPPLVEVVGQEVKFRVVPEALEDDRYLQDLLENHADDLRELKEEIEQQYEEFDGAREAFYEEYPGGPTVETVDYTLQPRQAFTEWVFERAVLLNRKQRDREKQKMKNIVEDRLKGTNSADPGSGEKYYSASGIEDRGPATYEASAVSGDYDDIEENEEEIDSRLIDIHWDAIDEIGEDELYEYAVEAAAILDEMAETVEELKAKLVEHEGNPVYQEDCEYVEEVTL
;
A
#
# COMPACT_ATOMS: atom_id res chain seq x y z
N MET A 1 -104.12 17.07 19.69
CA MET A 1 -102.82 17.72 19.37
C MET A 1 -101.88 17.72 20.58
N VAL A 2 -102.40 17.93 21.81
CA VAL A 2 -101.64 17.82 23.07
C VAL A 2 -101.14 16.39 23.36
N ASP A 3 -101.94 15.37 23.04
CA ASP A 3 -101.55 13.97 23.34
C ASP A 3 -100.42 13.42 22.47
N VAL A 4 -100.28 13.90 21.22
CA VAL A 4 -99.19 13.50 20.32
C VAL A 4 -97.86 14.12 20.76
N ILE A 5 -97.90 15.37 21.24
CA ILE A 5 -96.71 16.06 21.76
C ILE A 5 -96.25 15.40 23.05
N ASN A 6 -97.16 15.06 23.96
CA ASN A 6 -96.82 14.32 25.17
C ASN A 6 -96.26 12.94 24.83
N PHE A 7 -96.87 12.17 23.94
CA PHE A 7 -96.38 10.85 23.53
C PHE A 7 -94.96 10.90 22.94
N VAL A 8 -94.69 11.86 22.06
CA VAL A 8 -93.35 12.06 21.48
C VAL A 8 -92.35 12.49 22.55
N PHE A 9 -92.76 13.29 23.54
CA PHE A 9 -91.90 13.72 24.63
C PHE A 9 -91.56 12.57 25.59
N THR A 10 -92.54 11.76 26.00
CA THR A 10 -92.29 10.58 26.86
C THR A 10 -91.47 9.53 26.13
N TRP A 11 -91.74 9.31 24.83
CA TRP A 11 -90.96 8.41 23.99
C TRP A 11 -89.50 8.90 23.84
N LEU A 12 -89.28 10.20 23.61
CA LEU A 12 -87.93 10.78 23.58
C LEU A 12 -87.23 10.70 24.94
N GLN A 13 -87.96 10.82 26.05
CA GLN A 13 -87.40 10.78 27.39
C GLN A 13 -87.00 9.35 27.79
N GLU A 14 -87.81 8.33 27.45
CA GLU A 14 -87.46 6.91 27.60
C GLU A 14 -86.30 6.50 26.68
N TRP A 15 -86.28 7.01 25.45
CA TRP A 15 -85.17 6.73 24.52
C TRP A 15 -83.93 7.59 24.80
N SER A 16 -84.01 8.65 25.60
CA SER A 16 -82.84 9.51 25.89
C SER A 16 -81.75 8.75 26.64
N GLU A 17 -82.11 7.85 27.56
CA GLU A 17 -81.16 6.99 28.28
C GLU A 17 -80.56 5.92 27.36
N VAL A 18 -81.35 5.40 26.41
CA VAL A 18 -80.92 4.41 25.42
C VAL A 18 -80.01 5.06 24.36
N VAL A 19 -80.34 6.27 23.90
CA VAL A 19 -79.55 7.07 22.95
C VAL A 19 -78.27 7.60 23.62
N ALA A 20 -78.32 7.99 24.89
CA ALA A 20 -77.13 8.35 25.66
C ALA A 20 -76.22 7.13 25.90
N GLY A 21 -76.80 5.97 26.22
CA GLY A 21 -76.06 4.71 26.42
C GLY A 21 -75.45 4.14 25.13
N LEU A 22 -76.21 4.10 24.03
CA LEU A 22 -75.73 3.65 22.71
C LEU A 22 -74.80 4.68 22.06
N GLY A 23 -75.08 5.97 22.21
CA GLY A 23 -74.21 7.05 21.73
C GLY A 23 -72.86 7.03 22.42
N SER A 24 -72.84 6.76 23.74
CA SER A 24 -71.64 6.47 24.51
C SER A 24 -70.87 5.30 23.90
N ILE A 25 -71.49 4.12 23.73
CA ILE A 25 -70.82 2.92 23.19
C ILE A 25 -70.24 3.15 21.79
N VAL A 26 -70.98 3.82 20.90
CA VAL A 26 -70.51 4.15 19.54
C VAL A 26 -69.34 5.13 19.58
N LEU A 27 -69.37 6.12 20.47
CA LEU A 27 -68.25 7.04 20.68
C LEU A 27 -67.02 6.34 21.26
N THR A 28 -67.19 5.43 22.22
CA THR A 28 -66.07 4.67 22.79
C THR A 28 -65.47 3.72 21.75
N ALA A 29 -66.29 3.02 20.97
CA ALA A 29 -65.83 2.16 19.88
C ALA A 29 -65.13 2.98 18.78
N GLY A 30 -65.66 4.15 18.44
CA GLY A 30 -65.03 5.10 17.52
C GLY A 30 -63.68 5.61 18.03
N LEU A 31 -63.58 5.91 19.33
CA LEU A 31 -62.33 6.30 19.99
C LEU A 31 -61.30 5.17 20.00
N VAL A 32 -61.71 3.94 20.32
CA VAL A 32 -60.83 2.75 20.27
C VAL A 32 -60.34 2.48 18.85
N TYR A 33 -61.21 2.61 17.84
CA TYR A 33 -60.82 2.48 16.43
C TYR A 33 -59.86 3.58 15.99
N LEU A 34 -60.12 4.84 16.35
CA LEU A 34 -59.23 5.96 16.06
C LEU A 34 -57.88 5.80 16.76
N TYR A 35 -57.88 5.33 18.01
CA TYR A 35 -56.67 5.04 18.76
C TYR A 35 -55.86 3.90 18.12
N SER A 36 -56.51 2.79 17.76
CA SER A 36 -55.87 1.68 17.06
C SER A 36 -55.29 2.07 15.70
N ARG A 37 -55.97 2.97 14.97
CA ARG A 37 -55.49 3.50 13.70
C ARG A 37 -54.33 4.48 13.91
N GLN A 38 -54.36 5.25 14.99
CA GLN A 38 -53.26 6.13 15.36
C GLN A 38 -52.01 5.33 15.75
N THR A 39 -52.16 4.24 16.51
CA THR A 39 -51.05 3.36 16.88
C THR A 39 -50.47 2.66 15.66
N SER A 40 -51.29 2.15 14.74
CA SER A 40 -50.77 1.51 13.51
C SER A 40 -50.00 2.50 12.63
N ILE A 41 -50.47 3.75 12.51
CA ILE A 41 -49.75 4.81 11.77
C ILE A 41 -48.44 5.15 12.46
N GLN A 42 -48.40 5.18 13.80
CA GLN A 42 -47.17 5.43 14.55
C GLN A 42 -46.15 4.29 14.39
N GLU A 43 -46.60 3.04 14.43
CA GLU A 43 -45.77 1.86 14.19
C GLU A 43 -45.19 1.88 12.76
N GLU A 44 -46.01 2.15 11.74
CA GLU A 44 -45.54 2.29 10.35
C GLU A 44 -44.53 3.44 10.19
N GLN A 45 -44.74 4.59 10.85
CA GLN A 45 -43.80 5.70 10.84
C GLN A 45 -42.48 5.35 11.52
N GLN A 46 -42.51 4.62 12.63
CA GLN A 46 -41.31 4.14 13.32
C GLN A 46 -40.53 3.15 12.46
N ASP A 47 -41.22 2.22 11.80
CA ASP A 47 -40.58 1.25 10.91
C ASP A 47 -39.95 1.90 9.67
N LEU A 48 -40.62 2.90 9.08
CA LEU A 48 -40.06 3.68 7.98
C LEU A 48 -38.84 4.49 8.42
N LEU A 49 -38.92 5.17 9.58
CA LEU A 49 -37.79 5.91 10.15
C LEU A 49 -36.60 4.98 10.43
N ARG A 50 -36.84 3.78 10.98
CA ARG A 50 -35.77 2.78 11.21
C ARG A 50 -35.13 2.32 9.91
N ARG A 51 -35.93 2.07 8.86
CA ARG A 51 -35.40 1.69 7.54
C ARG A 51 -34.58 2.80 6.91
N ASP A 52 -35.04 4.05 7.00
CA ASP A 52 -34.33 5.20 6.46
C ASP A 52 -33.03 5.46 7.23
N LEU A 53 -33.05 5.37 8.57
CA LEU A 53 -31.86 5.49 9.42
C LEU A 53 -30.84 4.38 9.11
N ASN A 54 -31.28 3.12 9.05
CA ASN A 54 -30.40 2.00 8.71
C ASN A 54 -29.81 2.15 7.31
N ARG A 55 -30.58 2.69 6.37
CA ARG A 55 -30.09 2.98 5.02
C ARG A 55 -29.03 4.08 5.05
N GLU A 56 -29.25 5.16 5.80
CA GLU A 56 -28.30 6.26 5.95
C GLU A 56 -26.99 5.80 6.60
N VAL A 57 -27.07 5.03 7.69
CA VAL A 57 -25.89 4.48 8.37
C VAL A 57 -25.10 3.56 7.44
N ARG A 58 -25.76 2.66 6.70
CA ARG A 58 -25.10 1.78 5.72
C ARG A 58 -24.44 2.57 4.59
N MET A 59 -25.09 3.61 4.09
CA MET A 59 -24.50 4.49 3.07
C MET A 59 -23.28 5.24 3.60
N GLY A 60 -23.34 5.77 4.83
CA GLY A 60 -22.23 6.47 5.47
C GLY A 60 -21.03 5.56 5.74
N HIS A 61 -21.29 4.34 6.23
CA HIS A 61 -20.27 3.31 6.43
C HIS A 61 -19.63 2.89 5.11
N THR A 62 -20.43 2.57 4.08
CA THR A 62 -19.92 2.23 2.75
C THR A 62 -19.06 3.35 2.14
N GLU A 63 -19.47 4.62 2.31
CA GLU A 63 -18.67 5.75 1.83
C GLU A 63 -17.36 5.90 2.61
N THR A 64 -17.35 5.58 3.90
CA THR A 64 -16.13 5.59 4.72
C THR A 64 -15.17 4.50 4.26
N LEU A 65 -15.66 3.27 4.01
CA LEU A 65 -14.84 2.19 3.45
C LEU A 65 -14.25 2.56 2.08
N ARG A 66 -15.05 3.17 1.21
CA ARG A 66 -14.58 3.69 -0.10
C ARG A 66 -13.50 4.73 0.04
N LYS A 67 -13.61 5.66 1.00
CA LYS A 67 -12.55 6.64 1.27
C LYS A 67 -11.25 5.95 1.68
N ARG A 68 -11.30 4.83 2.39
CA ARG A 68 -10.11 4.04 2.74
C ARG A 68 -9.52 3.32 1.55
N ILE A 69 -10.36 2.73 0.69
CA ILE A 69 -9.91 2.14 -0.58
C ILE A 69 -9.22 3.18 -1.45
N ARG A 70 -9.78 4.38 -1.61
CA ARG A 70 -9.15 5.49 -2.35
C ARG A 70 -7.83 5.92 -1.72
N ALA A 71 -7.79 6.03 -0.39
CA ALA A 71 -6.58 6.40 0.33
C ALA A 71 -5.46 5.36 0.15
N TRP A 72 -5.80 4.07 0.06
CA TRP A 72 -4.84 3.00 -0.22
C TRP A 72 -4.47 2.92 -1.70
N HIS A 73 -5.39 3.11 -2.63
CA HIS A 73 -5.12 3.09 -4.06
C HIS A 73 -4.26 4.29 -4.50
N GLY A 74 -4.54 5.48 -3.97
CA GLY A 74 -3.91 6.74 -4.39
C GLY A 74 -4.85 7.58 -5.25
N ASP A 75 -5.58 8.49 -4.61
CA ASP A 75 -6.30 9.62 -5.20
C ASP A 75 -6.33 10.75 -4.15
N MET A 76 -5.40 11.71 -4.26
CA MET A 76 -5.19 12.78 -3.27
C MET A 76 -6.14 13.98 -3.47
N ASP A 77 -7.44 13.76 -3.31
CA ASP A 77 -8.40 14.87 -3.17
C ASP A 77 -9.04 14.99 -1.78
N GLU A 78 -8.70 14.13 -0.79
CA GLU A 78 -9.41 14.21 0.48
C GLU A 78 -8.67 13.81 1.77
N ILE A 79 -7.38 14.16 1.95
CA ILE A 79 -6.84 14.42 3.31
C ILE A 79 -5.90 15.64 3.31
N GLY A 80 -6.47 16.83 3.10
CA GLY A 80 -6.03 18.03 3.84
C GLY A 80 -4.66 18.67 3.57
N VAL A 81 -4.06 18.59 2.37
CA VAL A 81 -2.90 19.46 2.01
C VAL A 81 -2.93 19.94 0.55
N LYS A 82 -3.26 21.25 0.40
CA LYS A 82 -3.07 22.21 -0.71
C LYS A 82 -3.18 21.78 -2.19
N GLU A 83 -4.17 22.41 -2.85
CA GLU A 83 -4.26 22.61 -4.31
C GLU A 83 -2.94 23.15 -4.92
N GLY A 84 -2.36 22.38 -5.85
CA GLY A 84 -1.27 22.86 -6.69
C GLY A 84 -0.28 21.79 -7.14
N GLY A 85 -0.75 20.71 -7.78
CA GLY A 85 0.08 19.66 -8.36
C GLY A 85 -0.53 19.15 -9.66
N ALA A 86 0.31 18.79 -10.63
CA ALA A 86 -0.07 18.58 -12.02
C ALA A 86 -1.05 17.41 -12.22
N TRP A 87 -1.95 17.58 -13.19
CA TRP A 87 -2.88 16.55 -13.61
C TRP A 87 -2.10 15.42 -14.30
N PHE A 88 -2.26 14.18 -13.79
CA PHE A 88 -1.65 12.91 -14.21
C PHE A 88 -0.19 12.65 -13.75
N THR A 89 -0.02 12.31 -12.47
CA THR A 89 1.04 11.37 -12.05
C THR A 89 0.37 10.05 -11.63
N ASP A 90 0.90 8.91 -12.09
CA ASP A 90 0.51 7.55 -11.66
C ASP A 90 0.94 7.30 -10.19
N GLU A 91 0.68 8.25 -9.29
CA GLU A 91 1.04 8.17 -7.88
C GLU A 91 0.01 7.31 -7.15
N THR A 92 0.15 5.99 -7.28
CA THR A 92 -0.54 5.04 -6.43
C THR A 92 0.10 5.00 -5.05
N ASN A 93 -0.69 4.79 -4.01
CA ASN A 93 -0.21 4.57 -2.64
C ASN A 93 0.12 3.08 -2.36
N LEU A 94 0.56 2.37 -3.40
CA LEU A 94 0.90 0.96 -3.39
C LEU A 94 2.42 0.78 -3.37
N PRO A 95 2.93 -0.35 -2.85
CA PRO A 95 4.34 -0.69 -3.01
C PRO A 95 4.70 -0.81 -4.50
N LYS A 96 5.96 -0.49 -4.82
CA LYS A 96 6.43 -0.41 -6.19
C LYS A 96 7.59 -1.37 -6.41
N VAL A 97 7.36 -2.35 -7.27
CA VAL A 97 8.40 -3.28 -7.68
C VAL A 97 9.28 -2.63 -8.74
N THR A 98 10.56 -2.45 -8.42
CA THR A 98 11.57 -1.96 -9.37
C THR A 98 12.21 -3.13 -10.12
N GLY A 99 13.25 -2.86 -10.92
CA GLY A 99 13.97 -3.92 -11.62
C GLY A 99 14.73 -4.89 -10.70
N VAL A 100 15.09 -4.46 -9.49
CA VAL A 100 16.02 -5.18 -8.59
C VAL A 100 15.59 -5.22 -7.13
N ASP A 101 14.64 -4.37 -6.76
CA ASP A 101 14.23 -4.16 -5.37
C ASP A 101 12.77 -3.70 -5.32
N VAL A 102 12.25 -3.51 -4.12
CA VAL A 102 10.85 -3.18 -3.87
C VAL A 102 10.77 -1.99 -2.93
N GLU A 103 10.12 -0.93 -3.40
CA GLU A 103 9.80 0.22 -2.58
C GLU A 103 8.50 -0.04 -1.81
N SER A 104 8.51 0.23 -0.50
CA SER A 104 7.31 0.20 0.34
C SER A 104 6.24 1.18 -0.16
N ALA A 105 4.97 0.94 0.21
CA ALA A 105 3.92 1.93 0.02
C ALA A 105 4.36 3.29 0.60
N PRO A 106 4.24 4.39 -0.17
CA PRO A 106 4.70 5.69 0.27
C PRO A 106 3.90 6.14 1.51
N PRO A 107 4.54 6.78 2.50
CA PRO A 107 3.81 7.30 3.64
C PRO A 107 2.93 8.46 3.20
N LEU A 108 1.71 8.55 3.74
CA LEU A 108 0.83 9.71 3.51
C LEU A 108 1.41 11.01 4.10
N VAL A 109 2.38 10.90 5.02
CA VAL A 109 3.13 12.02 5.61
C VAL A 109 4.60 11.63 5.67
N GLU A 110 5.47 12.38 4.98
CA GLU A 110 6.92 12.17 5.06
C GLU A 110 7.44 12.52 6.47
N VAL A 111 7.92 11.51 7.20
CA VAL A 111 8.65 11.70 8.46
C VAL A 111 10.12 11.40 8.21
N VAL A 112 10.94 12.45 8.20
CA VAL A 112 12.39 12.32 7.96
C VAL A 112 13.07 11.62 9.15
N GLY A 113 13.75 10.50 8.89
CA GLY A 113 14.67 9.85 9.84
C GLY A 113 14.15 8.61 10.56
N GLN A 114 13.10 7.97 10.05
CA GLN A 114 12.57 6.71 10.60
C GLN A 114 12.99 5.53 9.71
N GLU A 115 13.42 4.41 10.31
CA GLU A 115 13.65 3.16 9.57
C GLU A 115 12.32 2.71 8.96
N VAL A 116 12.27 2.65 7.64
CA VAL A 116 11.06 2.30 6.90
C VAL A 116 11.02 0.78 6.78
N LYS A 117 10.26 0.13 7.67
CA LYS A 117 9.83 -1.26 7.46
C LYS A 117 8.97 -1.30 6.20
N PHE A 118 9.10 -2.35 5.37
CA PHE A 118 8.23 -2.56 4.22
C PHE A 118 6.76 -2.69 4.64
N ARG A 119 5.88 -2.02 3.89
CA ARG A 119 4.43 -2.01 4.10
C ARG A 119 3.72 -2.01 2.74
N VAL A 120 2.65 -2.77 2.65
CA VAL A 120 1.75 -2.80 1.47
C VAL A 120 0.68 -1.71 1.56
N VAL A 121 0.37 -1.30 2.78
CA VAL A 121 -0.58 -0.25 3.11
C VAL A 121 0.20 0.97 3.61
N PRO A 122 -0.19 2.20 3.24
CA PRO A 122 0.42 3.40 3.81
C PRO A 122 0.35 3.41 5.34
N GLU A 123 1.43 3.84 6.00
CA GLU A 123 1.56 3.85 7.47
C GLU A 123 0.35 4.46 8.21
N ALA A 124 -0.20 5.56 7.69
CA ALA A 124 -1.33 6.25 8.30
C ALA A 124 -2.64 5.45 8.29
N LEU A 125 -2.72 4.36 7.52
CA LEU A 125 -3.90 3.51 7.40
C LEU A 125 -3.76 2.16 8.12
N GLU A 126 -2.54 1.70 8.49
CA GLU A 126 -2.34 0.38 9.11
C GLU A 126 -3.19 0.15 10.37
N ASP A 127 -3.29 1.18 11.22
CA ASP A 127 -4.06 1.13 12.47
C ASP A 127 -5.49 1.70 12.32
N ASP A 128 -5.95 1.97 11.09
CA ASP A 128 -7.28 2.53 10.85
C ASP A 128 -8.37 1.45 11.02
N ARG A 129 -9.28 1.66 11.98
CA ARG A 129 -10.39 0.75 12.29
C ARG A 129 -11.27 0.44 11.07
N TYR A 130 -11.47 1.39 10.16
CA TYR A 130 -12.32 1.16 8.97
C TYR A 130 -11.59 0.37 7.89
N LEU A 131 -10.27 0.48 7.80
CA LEU A 131 -9.50 -0.41 6.93
C LEU A 131 -9.48 -1.84 7.49
N GLN A 132 -9.31 -2.01 8.80
CA GLN A 132 -9.40 -3.34 9.43
C GLN A 132 -10.77 -3.97 9.20
N ASP A 133 -11.86 -3.21 9.41
CA ASP A 133 -13.22 -3.65 9.11
C ASP A 133 -13.40 -4.01 7.61
N LEU A 134 -12.82 -3.24 6.70
CA LEU A 134 -12.81 -3.57 5.27
C LEU A 134 -12.17 -4.94 5.03
N LEU A 135 -10.95 -5.15 5.54
CA LEU A 135 -10.15 -6.35 5.30
C LEU A 135 -10.71 -7.60 5.98
N GLU A 136 -11.36 -7.44 7.14
CA GLU A 136 -11.90 -8.56 7.92
C GLU A 136 -13.31 -8.97 7.50
N ASN A 137 -14.17 -8.01 7.14
CA ASN A 137 -15.61 -8.25 6.97
C ASN A 137 -16.15 -7.98 5.57
N HIS A 138 -15.38 -7.36 4.68
CA HIS A 138 -15.93 -6.82 3.43
C HIS A 138 -15.10 -7.11 2.18
N ALA A 139 -13.80 -7.33 2.34
CA ALA A 139 -12.85 -7.57 1.25
C ALA A 139 -11.72 -8.48 1.75
N ASP A 140 -12.07 -9.74 2.02
CA ASP A 140 -11.14 -10.80 2.40
C ASP A 140 -10.09 -11.03 1.31
N ASP A 141 -10.46 -10.86 0.03
CA ASP A 141 -9.54 -10.90 -1.11
C ASP A 141 -8.44 -9.81 -1.05
N LEU A 142 -8.77 -8.58 -0.63
CA LEU A 142 -7.77 -7.53 -0.42
C LEU A 142 -6.82 -7.85 0.73
N ARG A 143 -7.32 -8.53 1.78
CA ARG A 143 -6.49 -8.99 2.90
C ARG A 143 -5.54 -10.09 2.47
N GLU A 144 -6.03 -11.07 1.71
CA GLU A 144 -5.22 -12.16 1.15
C GLU A 144 -4.09 -11.60 0.27
N LEU A 145 -4.39 -10.68 -0.65
CA LEU A 145 -3.37 -10.05 -1.50
C LEU A 145 -2.35 -9.24 -0.69
N LYS A 146 -2.80 -8.53 0.38
CA LYS A 146 -1.89 -7.82 1.29
C LYS A 146 -0.92 -8.79 1.96
N GLU A 147 -1.43 -9.86 2.55
CA GLU A 147 -0.65 -10.89 3.24
C GLU A 147 0.31 -11.60 2.28
N GLU A 148 -0.11 -11.87 1.05
CA GLU A 148 0.71 -12.48 0.00
C GLU A 148 1.89 -11.59 -0.39
N ILE A 149 1.67 -10.29 -0.64
CA ILE A 149 2.75 -9.34 -0.98
C ILE A 149 3.73 -9.18 0.19
N GLU A 150 3.24 -9.16 1.44
CA GLU A 150 4.12 -9.11 2.62
C GLU A 150 4.98 -10.38 2.73
N GLN A 151 4.41 -11.55 2.48
CA GLN A 151 5.15 -12.81 2.45
C GLN A 151 6.19 -12.84 1.32
N GLN A 152 5.81 -12.44 0.10
CA GLN A 152 6.73 -12.34 -1.05
C GLN A 152 7.90 -11.40 -0.74
N TYR A 153 7.66 -10.28 -0.06
CA TYR A 153 8.74 -9.40 0.38
C TYR A 153 9.68 -10.08 1.39
N GLU A 154 9.15 -10.79 2.37
CA GLU A 154 9.97 -11.54 3.34
C GLU A 154 10.81 -12.63 2.66
N GLU A 155 10.26 -13.33 1.67
CA GLU A 155 10.97 -14.34 0.88
C GLU A 155 12.07 -13.70 0.01
N PHE A 156 11.77 -12.55 -0.62
CA PHE A 156 12.75 -11.77 -1.39
C PHE A 156 13.91 -11.29 -0.51
N ASP A 157 13.60 -10.72 0.65
CA ASP A 157 14.61 -10.24 1.60
C ASP A 157 15.47 -11.38 2.13
N GLY A 158 14.86 -12.54 2.42
CA GLY A 158 15.58 -13.76 2.79
C GLY A 158 16.55 -14.25 1.71
N ALA A 159 16.13 -14.27 0.44
CA ALA A 159 17.02 -14.64 -0.67
C ALA A 159 18.17 -13.64 -0.85
N ARG A 160 17.89 -12.35 -0.66
CA ARG A 160 18.90 -11.28 -0.69
C ARG A 160 19.93 -11.43 0.44
N GLU A 161 19.48 -11.66 1.67
CA GLU A 161 20.35 -11.88 2.82
C GLU A 161 21.21 -13.14 2.64
N ALA A 162 20.62 -14.25 2.15
CA ALA A 162 21.35 -15.48 1.86
C ALA A 162 22.46 -15.25 0.82
N PHE A 163 22.18 -14.50 -0.24
CA PHE A 163 23.19 -14.11 -1.22
C PHE A 163 24.31 -13.29 -0.57
N TYR A 164 23.98 -12.32 0.30
CA TYR A 164 24.97 -11.50 0.99
C TYR A 164 25.85 -12.28 1.97
N GLU A 165 25.30 -13.32 2.61
CA GLU A 165 26.07 -14.18 3.52
C GLU A 165 27.03 -15.10 2.76
N GLU A 166 26.60 -15.65 1.63
CA GLU A 166 27.42 -16.59 0.85
C GLU A 166 28.40 -15.91 -0.10
N TYR A 167 28.11 -14.70 -0.59
CA TYR A 167 28.96 -14.05 -1.58
C TYR A 167 30.29 -13.61 -0.94
N PRO A 168 31.44 -14.03 -1.49
CA PRO A 168 32.76 -13.75 -0.90
C PRO A 168 33.13 -12.25 -0.91
N GLY A 169 32.34 -11.43 -1.61
CA GLY A 169 32.64 -10.02 -1.83
C GLY A 169 33.65 -9.82 -2.96
N GLY A 170 34.03 -8.56 -3.15
CA GLY A 170 35.01 -8.21 -4.17
C GLY A 170 36.45 -8.56 -3.77
N PRO A 171 37.36 -8.75 -4.73
CA PRO A 171 38.76 -8.96 -4.43
C PRO A 171 39.43 -7.68 -3.90
N THR A 172 40.22 -7.82 -2.83
CA THR A 172 41.17 -6.78 -2.41
C THR A 172 42.43 -6.85 -3.26
N VAL A 173 42.88 -5.72 -3.80
CA VAL A 173 44.11 -5.63 -4.60
C VAL A 173 45.13 -4.77 -3.86
N GLU A 174 46.24 -5.37 -3.45
CA GLU A 174 47.35 -4.67 -2.82
C GLU A 174 48.48 -4.46 -3.83
N THR A 175 48.98 -3.23 -3.94
CA THR A 175 50.12 -2.87 -4.79
C THR A 175 51.20 -2.15 -3.99
N VAL A 176 52.26 -1.72 -4.67
CA VAL A 176 53.32 -0.93 -4.03
C VAL A 176 52.82 0.46 -3.64
N ASP A 177 51.93 1.04 -4.46
CA ASP A 177 51.58 2.46 -4.38
C ASP A 177 50.16 2.68 -3.82
N TYR A 178 49.23 1.76 -4.07
CA TYR A 178 47.83 1.83 -3.61
C TYR A 178 47.25 0.47 -3.20
N THR A 179 46.14 0.50 -2.48
CA THR A 179 45.29 -0.65 -2.16
C THR A 179 43.87 -0.39 -2.64
N LEU A 180 43.24 -1.36 -3.29
CA LEU A 180 41.82 -1.35 -3.62
C LEU A 180 41.07 -2.28 -2.68
N GLN A 181 40.03 -1.76 -2.02
CA GLN A 181 39.18 -2.52 -1.12
C GLN A 181 37.72 -2.45 -1.57
N PRO A 182 37.02 -3.60 -1.60
CA PRO A 182 35.59 -3.61 -1.87
C PRO A 182 34.83 -2.97 -0.71
N ARG A 183 33.76 -2.25 -1.04
CA ARG A 183 32.78 -1.73 -0.08
C ARG A 183 31.59 -2.69 -0.02
N GLN A 184 30.77 -2.60 1.03
CA GLN A 184 29.54 -3.39 1.16
C GLN A 184 28.62 -3.24 -0.07
N ALA A 185 28.57 -2.03 -0.65
CA ALA A 185 27.79 -1.73 -1.84
C ALA A 185 28.25 -2.49 -3.11
N PHE A 186 29.45 -3.08 -3.13
CA PHE A 186 29.85 -3.94 -4.24
C PHE A 186 29.02 -5.22 -4.28
N THR A 187 28.83 -5.87 -3.13
CA THR A 187 28.04 -7.10 -3.02
C THR A 187 26.58 -6.86 -3.42
N GLU A 188 26.00 -5.76 -2.92
CA GLU A 188 24.66 -5.29 -3.30
C GLU A 188 24.58 -5.03 -4.82
N TRP A 189 25.57 -4.34 -5.39
CA TRP A 189 25.64 -4.11 -6.82
C TRP A 189 25.69 -5.41 -7.63
N VAL A 190 26.46 -6.42 -7.20
CA VAL A 190 26.51 -7.73 -7.88
C VAL A 190 25.15 -8.43 -7.83
N PHE A 191 24.49 -8.41 -6.67
CA PHE A 191 23.15 -8.97 -6.51
C PHE A 191 22.15 -8.32 -7.47
N GLU A 192 22.09 -6.99 -7.49
CA GLU A 192 21.22 -6.22 -8.40
C GLU A 192 21.45 -6.59 -9.87
N ARG A 193 22.72 -6.71 -10.29
CA ARG A 193 23.05 -7.12 -11.67
C ARG A 193 22.62 -8.55 -11.96
N ALA A 194 22.79 -9.46 -11.01
CA ALA A 194 22.35 -10.85 -11.15
C ALA A 194 20.83 -10.95 -11.30
N VAL A 195 20.07 -10.24 -10.47
CA VAL A 195 18.60 -10.14 -10.57
C VAL A 195 18.18 -9.57 -11.94
N LEU A 196 18.78 -8.45 -12.38
CA LEU A 196 18.48 -7.86 -13.69
C LEU A 196 18.76 -8.79 -14.87
N LEU A 197 19.85 -9.56 -14.80
CA LEU A 197 20.22 -10.50 -15.86
C LEU A 197 19.27 -11.70 -15.91
N ASN A 198 18.69 -12.11 -14.78
CA ASN A 198 17.72 -13.21 -14.73
C ASN A 198 16.32 -12.77 -15.20
N ARG A 199 15.93 -11.52 -14.93
CA ARG A 199 14.66 -10.94 -15.43
C ARG A 199 14.69 -10.54 -16.92
N LYS A 200 15.88 -10.52 -17.56
CA LYS A 200 16.09 -10.12 -18.97
C LYS A 200 16.83 -11.20 -19.77
N GLN A 201 16.94 -11.02 -21.09
CA GLN A 201 17.69 -11.95 -21.94
C GLN A 201 19.21 -11.84 -21.70
N ARG A 202 19.81 -12.89 -21.13
CA ARG A 202 21.16 -12.95 -20.51
C ARG A 202 22.32 -12.33 -21.32
N ASP A 203 22.59 -12.80 -22.53
CA ASP A 203 23.88 -12.49 -23.19
C ASP A 203 24.01 -11.04 -23.69
N ARG A 204 22.94 -10.49 -24.26
CA ARG A 204 22.95 -9.11 -24.79
C ARG A 204 23.00 -8.09 -23.65
N GLU A 205 22.42 -8.44 -22.50
CA GLU A 205 22.40 -7.56 -21.33
C GLU A 205 23.74 -7.60 -20.57
N LYS A 206 24.48 -8.74 -20.54
CA LYS A 206 25.84 -8.78 -19.95
C LYS A 206 26.77 -7.76 -20.60
N GLN A 207 26.87 -7.74 -21.94
CA GLN A 207 27.72 -6.78 -22.63
C GLN A 207 27.28 -5.33 -22.40
N LYS A 208 25.96 -5.10 -22.32
CA LYS A 208 25.42 -3.76 -22.04
C LYS A 208 25.78 -3.30 -20.63
N MET A 209 25.75 -4.20 -19.63
CA MET A 209 26.18 -3.90 -18.25
C MET A 209 27.67 -3.57 -18.20
N LYS A 210 28.52 -4.34 -18.92
CA LYS A 210 29.96 -4.06 -19.03
C LYS A 210 30.25 -2.66 -19.58
N ASN A 211 29.55 -2.26 -20.63
CA ASN A 211 29.70 -0.91 -21.20
C ASN A 211 29.27 0.18 -20.18
N ILE A 212 28.18 -0.05 -19.43
CA ILE A 212 27.73 0.89 -18.39
C ILE A 212 28.78 1.05 -17.29
N VAL A 213 29.43 -0.04 -16.87
CA VAL A 213 30.52 -0.01 -15.88
C VAL A 213 31.68 0.85 -16.37
N GLU A 214 32.14 0.65 -17.61
CA GLU A 214 33.23 1.44 -18.19
C GLU A 214 32.92 2.94 -18.22
N ASP A 215 31.69 3.30 -18.61
CA ASP A 215 31.26 4.70 -18.70
C ASP A 215 31.15 5.36 -17.31
N ARG A 216 30.77 4.61 -16.26
CA ARG A 216 30.46 5.15 -14.92
C ARG A 216 31.67 5.25 -14.00
N LEU A 217 32.55 4.26 -14.01
CA LEU A 217 33.77 4.30 -13.19
C LEU A 217 34.69 5.46 -13.58
N LYS A 218 34.63 5.92 -14.83
CA LYS A 218 35.37 7.10 -15.31
C LYS A 218 34.75 8.44 -14.93
N GLY A 219 33.51 8.45 -14.43
CA GLY A 219 32.70 9.68 -14.31
C GLY A 219 32.14 9.99 -12.92
N THR A 220 32.24 9.08 -11.95
CA THR A 220 31.50 9.17 -10.66
C THR A 220 32.40 9.08 -9.42
N ASN A 221 33.65 9.54 -9.55
CA ASN A 221 34.63 9.44 -8.48
C ASN A 221 34.48 10.61 -7.50
N SER A 222 34.49 10.31 -6.21
CA SER A 222 34.63 11.32 -5.15
C SER A 222 35.97 11.14 -4.46
N ALA A 223 36.74 12.22 -4.39
CA ALA A 223 38.01 12.27 -3.67
C ALA A 223 37.84 13.13 -2.42
N ASP A 224 38.46 12.71 -1.31
CA ASP A 224 38.74 13.60 -0.19
C ASP A 224 40.23 13.92 -0.22
N PRO A 225 40.65 15.11 -0.71
CA PRO A 225 42.07 15.45 -0.82
C PRO A 225 42.84 15.48 0.51
N GLY A 226 42.15 15.42 1.66
CA GLY A 226 42.76 15.37 2.99
C GLY A 226 43.09 13.96 3.49
N SER A 227 42.56 12.94 2.84
CA SER A 227 42.86 11.52 3.05
C SER A 227 43.43 10.99 1.75
N GLY A 228 44.48 10.17 1.74
CA GLY A 228 44.98 9.55 0.50
C GLY A 228 44.00 8.53 -0.10
N GLU A 229 42.70 8.85 -0.19
CA GLU A 229 41.59 7.96 -0.49
C GLU A 229 40.74 8.51 -1.64
N LYS A 230 40.26 7.61 -2.49
CA LYS A 230 39.35 7.90 -3.59
C LYS A 230 38.30 6.82 -3.70
N TYR A 231 37.05 7.24 -3.89
CA TYR A 231 35.89 6.35 -3.91
C TYR A 231 35.33 6.25 -5.33
N TYR A 232 35.00 5.04 -5.74
CA TYR A 232 34.57 4.68 -7.09
C TYR A 232 33.17 4.06 -7.04
N SER A 233 32.28 4.45 -7.96
CA SER A 233 30.94 3.87 -8.06
C SER A 233 30.64 3.31 -9.45
N ALA A 234 30.05 2.11 -9.47
CA ALA A 234 29.49 1.51 -10.67
C ALA A 234 27.94 1.46 -10.65
N SER A 235 27.30 2.09 -9.66
CA SER A 235 25.84 2.07 -9.52
C SER A 235 25.16 2.95 -10.58
N GLY A 236 24.01 2.48 -11.08
CA GLY A 236 23.35 3.01 -12.26
C GLY A 236 22.16 3.93 -12.00
N ILE A 237 21.83 4.24 -10.74
CA ILE A 237 20.54 4.86 -10.40
C ILE A 237 20.62 6.39 -10.38
N GLU A 238 21.74 7.01 -9.96
CA GLU A 238 21.96 8.46 -10.07
C GLU A 238 23.47 8.77 -10.17
N ASP A 239 23.85 10.00 -10.54
CA ASP A 239 25.25 10.45 -10.72
C ASP A 239 26.13 10.35 -9.44
N ARG A 240 25.60 9.82 -8.33
CA ARG A 240 26.28 9.55 -7.05
C ARG A 240 25.67 8.34 -6.32
N GLY A 241 25.66 7.18 -6.95
CA GLY A 241 25.37 5.94 -6.23
C GLY A 241 26.42 5.63 -5.15
N PRO A 242 26.14 4.69 -4.22
CA PRO A 242 27.11 4.30 -3.22
C PRO A 242 28.41 3.80 -3.87
N ALA A 243 29.55 4.10 -3.24
CA ALA A 243 30.84 3.68 -3.74
C ALA A 243 30.99 2.15 -3.61
N THR A 244 31.29 1.48 -4.71
CA THR A 244 31.54 0.03 -4.75
C THR A 244 32.96 -0.30 -4.33
N TYR A 245 33.92 0.59 -4.61
CA TYR A 245 35.32 0.43 -4.24
C TYR A 245 35.91 1.69 -3.64
N GLU A 246 36.94 1.48 -2.83
CA GLU A 246 37.79 2.49 -2.24
C GLU A 246 39.25 2.20 -2.62
N ALA A 247 39.94 3.22 -3.12
CA ALA A 247 41.37 3.19 -3.36
C ALA A 247 42.08 4.03 -2.30
N SER A 248 43.06 3.45 -1.63
CA SER A 248 43.85 4.13 -0.59
C SER A 248 45.34 4.08 -0.93
N ALA A 249 46.03 5.23 -0.90
CA ALA A 249 47.47 5.31 -1.11
C ALA A 249 48.22 4.66 0.06
N VAL A 250 49.22 3.83 -0.27
CA VAL A 250 50.04 3.17 0.76
C VAL A 250 50.91 4.19 1.51
N SER A 251 51.32 5.27 0.84
CA SER A 251 52.07 6.38 1.43
C SER A 251 51.19 7.31 2.29
N GLY A 252 49.87 7.26 2.09
CA GLY A 252 48.91 8.25 2.57
C GLY A 252 48.87 9.55 1.76
N ASP A 253 49.64 9.65 0.68
CA ASP A 253 49.62 10.79 -0.25
C ASP A 253 48.62 10.55 -1.38
N TYR A 254 47.71 11.50 -1.59
CA TYR A 254 46.71 11.39 -2.65
C TYR A 254 47.34 11.45 -4.04
N ASP A 255 48.50 12.10 -4.19
CA ASP A 255 49.21 12.19 -5.47
C ASP A 255 49.53 10.79 -6.04
N ASP A 256 49.78 9.79 -5.18
CA ASP A 256 50.01 8.40 -5.60
C ASP A 256 48.76 7.76 -6.24
N ILE A 257 47.55 8.17 -5.83
CA ILE A 257 46.29 7.73 -6.45
C ILE A 257 46.09 8.41 -7.81
N GLU A 258 46.43 9.70 -7.92
CA GLU A 258 46.31 10.45 -9.18
C GLU A 258 47.30 9.94 -10.24
N GLU A 259 48.55 9.65 -9.84
CA GLU A 259 49.56 9.09 -10.74
C GLU A 259 49.19 7.69 -11.27
N ASN A 260 48.41 6.92 -10.51
CA ASN A 260 47.99 5.56 -10.86
C ASN A 260 46.53 5.46 -11.34
N GLU A 261 45.86 6.59 -11.62
CA GLU A 261 44.41 6.62 -11.92
C GLU A 261 44.02 5.71 -13.09
N GLU A 262 44.76 5.75 -14.20
CA GLU A 262 44.46 4.90 -15.37
C GLU A 262 44.58 3.40 -15.07
N GLU A 263 45.55 3.02 -14.21
CA GLU A 263 45.74 1.63 -13.79
C GLU A 263 44.60 1.19 -12.86
N ILE A 264 44.24 2.04 -11.90
CA ILE A 264 43.12 1.80 -10.97
C ILE A 264 41.82 1.63 -11.74
N ASP A 265 41.51 2.53 -12.67
CA ASP A 265 40.31 2.47 -13.50
C ASP A 265 40.25 1.18 -14.30
N SER A 266 41.36 0.79 -14.95
CA SER A 266 41.43 -0.46 -15.72
C SER A 266 41.19 -1.68 -14.84
N ARG A 267 41.79 -1.73 -13.64
CA ARG A 267 41.60 -2.85 -12.71
C ARG A 267 40.18 -2.93 -12.17
N LEU A 268 39.59 -1.79 -11.84
CA LEU A 268 38.20 -1.75 -11.38
C LEU A 268 37.25 -2.22 -12.48
N ILE A 269 37.49 -1.85 -13.74
CA ILE A 269 36.71 -2.36 -14.87
C ILE A 269 36.84 -3.88 -14.96
N ASP A 270 38.05 -4.42 -14.92
CA ASP A 270 38.29 -5.87 -14.99
C ASP A 270 37.58 -6.61 -13.86
N ILE A 271 37.68 -6.12 -12.61
CA ILE A 271 37.01 -6.71 -11.45
C ILE A 271 35.48 -6.75 -11.63
N HIS A 272 34.87 -5.66 -12.10
CA HIS A 272 33.42 -5.63 -12.31
C HIS A 272 33.00 -6.47 -13.52
N TRP A 273 33.86 -6.61 -14.54
CA TRP A 273 33.61 -7.47 -15.68
C TRP A 273 33.65 -8.94 -15.31
N ASP A 274 34.66 -9.35 -14.53
CA ASP A 274 34.79 -10.71 -14.01
C ASP A 274 33.54 -11.04 -13.17
N ALA A 275 33.14 -10.14 -12.27
CA ALA A 275 31.92 -10.31 -11.47
C ALA A 275 30.65 -10.44 -12.33
N ILE A 276 30.55 -9.77 -13.48
CA ILE A 276 29.41 -9.92 -14.43
C ILE A 276 29.49 -11.25 -15.19
N ASP A 277 30.69 -11.68 -15.57
CA ASP A 277 30.89 -12.91 -16.31
C ASP A 277 30.54 -14.13 -15.48
N GLU A 278 30.93 -14.13 -14.19
CA GLU A 278 30.63 -15.19 -13.22
C GLU A 278 29.12 -15.36 -12.95
N ILE A 279 28.30 -14.32 -13.21
CA ILE A 279 26.85 -14.40 -13.00
C ILE A 279 26.24 -15.54 -13.80
N GLY A 280 25.65 -16.50 -13.07
CA GLY A 280 24.95 -17.65 -13.63
C GLY A 280 25.84 -18.87 -13.92
N GLU A 281 27.10 -18.84 -13.47
CA GLU A 281 28.01 -20.00 -13.55
C GLU A 281 28.10 -20.78 -12.22
N ASP A 282 27.66 -20.19 -11.10
CA ASP A 282 27.75 -20.75 -9.73
C ASP A 282 26.35 -20.97 -9.10
N GLU A 283 26.25 -21.93 -8.18
CA GLU A 283 25.07 -22.23 -7.34
C GLU A 283 24.66 -21.00 -6.50
N LEU A 284 25.62 -20.16 -6.14
CA LEU A 284 25.38 -18.91 -5.40
C LEU A 284 24.40 -17.95 -6.11
N TYR A 285 24.32 -18.00 -7.45
CA TYR A 285 23.39 -17.16 -8.20
C TYR A 285 21.96 -17.71 -8.24
N GLU A 286 21.69 -18.90 -7.65
CA GLU A 286 20.34 -19.42 -7.48
C GLU A 286 19.49 -18.48 -6.62
N TYR A 287 20.04 -17.87 -5.57
CA TYR A 287 19.34 -16.87 -4.76
C TYR A 287 18.92 -15.64 -5.59
N ALA A 288 19.76 -15.20 -6.54
CA ALA A 288 19.41 -14.11 -7.44
C ALA A 288 18.37 -14.49 -8.50
N VAL A 289 18.29 -15.77 -8.86
CA VAL A 289 17.22 -16.32 -9.72
C VAL A 289 15.90 -16.37 -8.95
N GLU A 290 15.94 -16.86 -7.71
CA GLU A 290 14.80 -16.91 -6.80
C GLU A 290 14.25 -15.51 -6.53
N ALA A 291 15.10 -14.57 -6.13
CA ALA A 291 14.73 -13.18 -5.92
C ALA A 291 14.12 -12.55 -7.19
N ALA A 292 14.67 -12.82 -8.37
CA ALA A 292 14.11 -12.35 -9.64
C ALA A 292 12.70 -12.88 -9.90
N ALA A 293 12.45 -14.16 -9.62
CA ALA A 293 11.13 -14.77 -9.78
C ALA A 293 10.12 -14.19 -8.79
N ILE A 294 10.51 -14.02 -7.52
CA ILE A 294 9.68 -13.40 -6.48
C ILE A 294 9.30 -11.96 -6.86
N LEU A 295 10.25 -11.17 -7.39
CA LEU A 295 9.95 -9.82 -7.86
C LEU A 295 8.96 -9.80 -9.05
N ASP A 296 9.06 -10.75 -9.97
CA ASP A 296 8.12 -10.85 -11.09
C ASP A 296 6.71 -11.25 -10.59
N GLU A 297 6.62 -12.22 -9.68
CA GLU A 297 5.35 -12.63 -9.06
C GLU A 297 4.72 -11.50 -8.25
N MET A 298 5.51 -10.81 -7.43
CA MET A 298 5.01 -9.71 -6.61
C MET A 298 4.56 -8.52 -7.46
N ALA A 299 5.18 -8.28 -8.62
CA ALA A 299 4.68 -7.27 -9.56
C ALA A 299 3.29 -7.63 -10.10
N GLU A 300 3.02 -8.92 -10.33
CA GLU A 300 1.69 -9.40 -10.73
C GLU A 300 0.69 -9.27 -9.58
N THR A 301 1.04 -9.68 -8.36
CA THR A 301 0.17 -9.57 -7.17
C THR A 301 -0.16 -8.12 -6.83
N VAL A 302 0.79 -7.18 -6.97
CA VAL A 302 0.56 -5.73 -6.77
C VAL A 302 -0.41 -5.16 -7.82
N GLU A 303 -0.29 -5.57 -9.10
CA GLU A 303 -1.23 -5.15 -10.13
C GLU A 303 -2.62 -5.76 -9.93
N GLU A 304 -2.71 -6.99 -9.39
CA GLU A 304 -3.98 -7.59 -8.99
C GLU A 304 -4.62 -6.82 -7.83
N LEU A 305 -3.84 -6.48 -6.79
CA LEU A 305 -4.30 -5.64 -5.68
C LEU A 305 -4.85 -4.31 -6.20
N LYS A 306 -4.14 -3.66 -7.12
CA LYS A 306 -4.60 -2.42 -7.75
C LYS A 306 -5.93 -2.60 -8.47
N ALA A 307 -6.08 -3.66 -9.27
CA ALA A 307 -7.33 -3.96 -9.97
C ALA A 307 -8.49 -4.22 -9.00
N LYS A 308 -8.24 -4.95 -7.91
CA LYS A 308 -9.21 -5.25 -6.86
C LYS A 308 -9.64 -4.02 -6.08
N LEU A 309 -8.72 -3.10 -5.78
CA LEU A 309 -9.07 -1.82 -5.16
C LEU A 309 -10.03 -1.01 -6.03
N VAL A 310 -9.80 -0.98 -7.35
CA VAL A 310 -10.72 -0.32 -8.30
C VAL A 310 -12.09 -1.01 -8.36
N GLU A 311 -12.12 -2.35 -8.32
CA GLU A 311 -13.37 -3.12 -8.26
C GLU A 311 -14.20 -2.79 -7.01
N HIS A 312 -13.56 -2.80 -5.84
CA HIS A 312 -14.17 -2.51 -4.55
C HIS A 312 -14.60 -1.04 -4.39
N GLU A 313 -13.90 -0.10 -5.03
CA GLU A 313 -14.37 1.28 -5.12
C GLU A 313 -15.68 1.37 -5.94
N GLY A 314 -15.72 0.67 -7.08
CA GLY A 314 -16.85 0.66 -8.02
C GLY A 314 -18.12 0.03 -7.46
N ASN A 315 -18.02 -0.90 -6.51
CA ASN A 315 -19.15 -1.64 -5.95
C ASN A 315 -19.82 -0.89 -4.78
N PRO A 316 -21.12 -0.49 -4.89
CA PRO A 316 -21.72 0.51 -4.00
C PRO A 316 -22.40 0.01 -2.73
N VAL A 317 -22.43 -1.29 -2.42
CA VAL A 317 -23.10 -1.78 -1.22
C VAL A 317 -22.37 -3.00 -0.67
N TYR A 318 -21.62 -2.82 0.41
CA TYR A 318 -21.19 -3.91 1.28
C TYR A 318 -22.43 -4.42 2.03
N GLN A 319 -22.88 -5.63 1.70
CA GLN A 319 -24.19 -6.15 2.13
C GLN A 319 -24.15 -6.83 3.50
N GLU A 320 -22.97 -7.03 4.06
CA GLU A 320 -22.81 -7.76 5.32
C GLU A 320 -23.19 -6.89 6.52
N ASP A 321 -23.88 -7.51 7.48
CA ASP A 321 -24.28 -6.87 8.73
C ASP A 321 -23.01 -6.62 9.57
N CYS A 322 -22.39 -5.46 9.35
CA CYS A 322 -21.25 -4.98 10.12
C CYS A 322 -21.69 -4.68 11.58
N GLU A 323 -20.96 -5.24 12.56
CA GLU A 323 -21.19 -5.04 14.01
C GLU A 323 -21.24 -3.54 14.39
N TYR A 324 -20.58 -2.68 13.63
CA TYR A 324 -20.51 -1.24 13.86
C TYR A 324 -21.73 -0.46 13.39
N VAL A 325 -22.63 -1.07 12.62
CA VAL A 325 -23.95 -0.50 12.30
C VAL A 325 -24.88 -0.60 13.52
N GLU A 326 -24.66 -1.56 14.41
CA GLU A 326 -25.51 -1.76 15.60
C GLU A 326 -25.29 -0.67 16.67
N GLU A 327 -24.06 -0.13 16.83
CA GLU A 327 -23.75 0.90 17.84
C GLU A 327 -24.51 2.23 17.64
N VAL A 328 -24.91 2.56 16.42
CA VAL A 328 -25.63 3.81 16.10
C VAL A 328 -27.15 3.69 16.29
N THR A 329 -27.66 2.46 16.48
CA THR A 329 -29.10 2.17 16.49
C THR A 329 -29.71 1.95 17.88
N LEU A 330 -28.92 2.07 18.95
CA LEU A 330 -29.34 1.89 20.35
C LEU A 330 -29.68 3.18 21.09
#